data_AF-A0A534JIA0-F1
#
_entry.id   AF-A0A534JIA0-F1
#
_cell.length_a   1.000
_cell.length_b   1.000
_cell.length_c   1.000
_cell.angle_alpha   90.00
_cell.angle_beta   90.00
_cell.angle_gamma   90.00
#
_symmetry.space_group_name_H-M   'P 1'
#
loop_
_entity.id
_entity.type
_entity.pdbx_description
1 polymer ?
#
loop_
_entity_poly.entity_id
_entity_poly.type
_entity_poly.pdbx_seq_one_letter_code
_entity_poly.pdbx_strand_id
1 'polypeptide(L)' 'MQIGCGVRTLRIKNRDYLYFWHYEKQDGRRRAIHEYMGPVRDPSSARKAVEALEVYTRKAMEEARRRLLSEKAHAFAASR' A
#
# COMPACT_ATOMS: atom_id res chain seq x y z
N MET A 1 -9.65 -0.35 -4.21
CA MET A 1 -8.53 0.03 -3.32
C MET A 1 -8.28 1.52 -3.47
N GLN A 2 -7.95 2.24 -2.38
CA GLN A 2 -7.34 3.57 -2.52
C GLN A 2 -5.86 3.33 -2.78
N ILE A 3 -5.34 3.92 -3.84
CA ILE A 3 -3.93 3.78 -4.20
C ILE A 3 -3.17 4.77 -3.34
N GLY A 4 -2.35 4.26 -2.43
CA GLY A 4 -1.52 5.09 -1.58
C GLY A 4 -0.64 4.19 -0.72
N CYS A 5 0.67 4.39 -0.85
CA CYS A 5 1.66 3.77 0.00
C CYS A 5 2.90 4.65 0.08
N GLY A 6 3.76 4.34 1.04
CA GLY A 6 5.05 5.01 1.16
C GLY A 6 5.89 4.45 2.29
N VAL A 7 7.10 4.97 2.41
CA VAL A 7 8.00 4.67 3.52
C VAL A 7 8.18 5.94 4.33
N ARG A 8 8.10 5.81 5.65
CA ARG A 8 8.36 6.90 6.59
C ARG A 8 9.41 6.49 7.60
N THR A 9 10.15 7.46 8.10
CA THR A 9 11.05 7.29 9.24
C THR A 9 10.36 7.78 10.50
N LEU A 10 10.40 6.98 11.56
CA LEU A 10 9.91 7.35 12.89
C LEU A 10 11.07 7.29 13.89
N ARG A 11 11.31 8.40 14.58
CA ARG A 11 12.29 8.50 15.67
C ARG A 11 11.65 8.05 16.97
N ILE A 12 12.21 7.03 17.63
CA ILE A 12 11.79 6.54 18.96
C ILE A 12 13.02 6.41 19.84
N LYS A 13 13.03 7.07 21.01
CA LYS A 13 14.14 7.02 21.99
C LYS A 13 15.53 7.17 21.32
N ASN A 14 15.67 8.19 20.48
CA ASN A 14 16.89 8.53 19.75
C ASN A 14 17.35 7.53 18.66
N ARG A 15 16.50 6.59 18.27
CA ARG A 15 16.76 5.65 17.16
C ARG A 15 15.73 5.88 16.05
N ASP A 16 16.19 5.80 14.80
CA ASP A 16 15.36 5.96 13.62
C ASP A 16 14.95 4.60 13.06
N TYR A 17 13.66 4.47 12.76
CA TYR A 17 13.03 3.23 12.32
C TYR A 17 12.23 3.47 11.04
N LEU A 18 12.34 2.54 10.10
CA LEU A 18 11.56 2.55 8.88
C LEU A 18 10.21 1.90 9.11
N TYR A 19 9.18 2.55 8.61
CA TYR A 19 7.83 2.02 8.51
C TYR A 19 7.34 2.13 7.07
N PHE A 20 6.89 1.01 6.52
CA PHE A 20 6.09 1.02 5.31
C PHE A 20 4.65 1.29 5.70
N TRP A 21 3.95 2.13 4.93
CA TRP A 21 2.53 2.36 5.12
C TRP A 21 1.76 2.15 3.83
N HIS A 22 0.56 1.61 3.94
CA HIS A 22 -0.32 1.39 2.80
C HIS A 22 -1.79 1.38 3.24
N TYR A 23 -2.70 1.56 2.28
CA TYR A 23 -4.11 1.35 2.54
C TYR A 23 -4.50 -0.11 2.37
N GLU A 24 -5.32 -0.61 3.29
CA GLU A 24 -5.99 -1.91 3.19
C GLU A 24 -7.51 -1.77 3.37
N LYS A 25 -8.26 -2.68 2.75
CA LYS A 25 -9.71 -2.83 2.97
C LYS A 25 -9.92 -3.93 4.00
N GLN A 26 -10.48 -3.58 5.15
CA GLN A 26 -10.89 -4.52 6.18
C GLN A 26 -12.35 -4.24 6.55
N ASP A 27 -13.22 -5.24 6.42
CA ASP A 27 -14.65 -5.17 6.77
C ASP A 27 -15.40 -3.96 6.19
N GLY A 28 -15.15 -3.66 4.91
CA GLY A 28 -15.74 -2.51 4.21
C GLY A 28 -15.20 -1.15 4.65
N ARG A 29 -14.38 -1.09 5.70
CA ARG A 29 -13.71 0.11 6.18
C ARG A 29 -12.27 0.17 5.67
N ARG A 30 -11.81 1.41 5.46
CA ARG A 30 -10.47 1.69 4.95
C ARG A 30 -9.56 1.97 6.14
N ARG A 31 -8.38 1.37 6.19
CA ARG A 31 -7.38 1.62 7.23
C ARG A 31 -6.01 1.85 6.60
N ALA A 32 -5.27 2.81 7.14
CA ALA A 32 -3.85 2.97 6.88
C ALA A 32 -3.09 2.02 7.81
N ILE A 33 -2.45 1.02 7.23
CA ILE A 33 -1.61 0.07 7.95
C ILE A 33 -0.18 0.61 7.95
N HIS A 34 0.50 0.47 9.08
CA HIS A 34 1.90 0.84 9.24
C HIS A 34 2.68 -0.38 9.71
N GLU A 35 3.55 -0.89 8.84
CA GLU A 35 4.36 -2.07 9.08
C GLU A 35 5.80 -1.66 9.41
N TYR A 36 6.34 -2.19 10.51
CA TYR A 36 7.71 -1.94 10.92
C TYR A 36 8.69 -2.70 10.03
N MET A 37 9.61 -1.98 9.38
CA MET A 37 10.57 -2.56 8.43
C MET A 37 11.94 -2.83 9.04
N GLY A 38 12.26 -2.16 10.15
CA GLY A 38 13.55 -2.29 10.84
C GLY A 38 14.21 -0.94 11.14
N PRO A 39 15.41 -0.94 11.77
CA PRO A 39 16.19 0.27 11.99
C PRO A 39 16.68 0.87 10.67
N VAL A 40 16.73 2.20 10.56
CA VAL A 40 17.23 2.91 9.36
C VAL A 40 18.68 2.54 9.04
N ARG A 41 19.49 2.27 10.06
CA ARG A 41 20.92 1.94 9.91
C ARG A 41 21.17 0.50 9.46
N ASP A 42 20.14 -0.33 9.41
CA ASP A 42 20.25 -1.71 8.91
C ASP A 42 19.86 -1.74 7.42
N PRO A 43 20.79 -2.08 6.51
CA PRO A 43 20.51 -2.16 5.07
C PRO A 43 19.40 -3.17 4.72
N SER A 44 19.18 -4.20 5.54
CA SER A 44 18.10 -5.16 5.34
C SER A 44 16.71 -4.51 5.48
N SER A 45 16.58 -3.49 6.34
CA SER A 45 15.35 -2.72 6.53
C SER A 45 14.95 -1.97 5.26
N ALA A 46 15.92 -1.37 4.57
CA ALA A 46 15.69 -0.66 3.32
C ALA A 46 15.25 -1.61 2.21
N ARG A 47 15.87 -2.80 2.11
CA ARG A 47 15.47 -3.84 1.15
C ARG A 47 14.03 -4.31 1.40
N LYS A 48 13.68 -4.62 2.64
CA LYS A 48 12.32 -4.99 3.04
C LYS A 48 11.29 -3.92 2.68
N ALA A 49 11.62 -2.65 2.91
CA ALA A 49 10.73 -1.53 2.58
C ALA A 49 10.48 -1.40 1.06
N VAL A 50 11.51 -1.60 0.24
CA VAL A 50 11.38 -1.60 -1.23
C VAL A 50 10.56 -2.80 -1.71
N GLU A 51 10.84 -4.00 -1.20
CA GLU A 51 10.06 -5.21 -1.53
C GLU A 51 8.57 -5.02 -1.18
N ALA A 52 8.27 -4.44 -0.02
CA ALA A 52 6.89 -4.14 0.39
C ALA A 52 6.21 -3.12 -0.56
N LEU A 53 6.93 -2.07 -0.97
CA LEU A 53 6.44 -1.10 -1.97
C LEU A 53 6.12 -1.77 -3.30
N GLU A 54 6.99 -2.64 -3.80
CA GLU A 54 6.80 -3.34 -5.08
C GLU A 54 5.59 -4.28 -5.03
N VAL A 55 5.49 -5.09 -3.97
CA VAL A 55 4.38 -6.03 -3.77
C VAL A 55 3.06 -5.27 -3.69
N TYR A 56 3.00 -4.20 -2.89
CA TYR A 56 1.79 -3.41 -2.77
C TYR A 56 1.43 -2.72 -4.09
N THR A 57 2.38 -2.08 -4.76
CA THR A 57 2.13 -1.33 -6.01
C THR A 57 1.58 -2.25 -7.09
N ARG A 58 2.12 -3.46 -7.23
CA ARG A 58 1.62 -4.45 -8.19
C ARG A 58 0.15 -4.82 -7.91
N LYS A 59 -0.16 -5.16 -6.66
CA LYS A 59 -1.54 -5.46 -6.23
C LYS A 59 -2.46 -4.25 -6.41
N ALA A 60 -1.98 -3.06 -6.08
CA ALA A 60 -2.67 -1.77 -6.25
C ALA A 60 -3.12 -1.54 -7.68
N MET A 61 -2.20 -1.71 -8.63
CA MET A 61 -2.46 -1.54 -10.05
C MET A 61 -3.43 -2.59 -10.58
N GLU A 62 -3.28 -3.85 -10.17
CA GLU A 62 -4.17 -4.94 -10.61
C GLU A 62 -5.61 -4.74 -10.13
N GLU A 63 -5.82 -4.39 -8.86
CA GLU A 63 -7.18 -4.14 -8.37
C GLU A 63 -7.79 -2.89 -9.02
N ALA A 64 -7.00 -1.83 -9.20
CA ALA A 64 -7.46 -0.61 -9.88
C ALA A 64 -7.91 -0.90 -11.32
N ARG A 65 -7.14 -1.71 -12.06
CA ARG A 65 -7.51 -2.17 -13.40
C ARG A 65 -8.79 -2.99 -13.38
N ARG A 66 -8.91 -3.98 -12.49
CA ARG A 66 -10.13 -4.80 -12.35
C ARG A 66 -11.36 -3.95 -12.05
N ARG A 67 -11.23 -2.98 -11.13
CA ARG A 67 -12.32 -2.06 -10.81
C ARG A 67 -12.72 -1.24 -12.04
N LEU A 68 -11.77 -0.64 -12.75
CA LEU A 68 -12.07 0.14 -13.95
C LEU A 68 -12.83 -0.67 -15.00
N LEU A 69 -12.46 -1.93 -15.21
CA LEU A 69 -13.16 -2.82 -16.15
C LEU A 69 -14.60 -3.14 -15.70
N SER A 70 -14.80 -3.39 -14.40
CA SER A 70 -16.14 -3.62 -13.84
C SER A 70 -17.03 -2.38 -13.98
N GLU A 71 -16.53 -1.19 -13.64
CA GLU A 71 -17.29 0.07 -13.77
C GLU A 71 -17.68 0.34 -15.24
N LYS A 72 -16.76 0.07 -16.19
CA LYS A 72 -17.06 0.15 -17.62
C LYS A 72 -18.20 -0.80 -18.02
N ALA A 73 -18.13 -2.06 -17.59
CA ALA A 73 -19.17 -3.04 -17.91
C ALA A 73 -20.53 -2.62 -17.36
N HIS A 74 -20.58 -2.11 -16.12
CA HIS A 74 -21.81 -1.58 -15.53
C HIS A 74 -22.38 -0.39 -16.30
N ALA A 75 -21.54 0.56 -16.71
CA ALA A 75 -21.99 1.71 -17.49
C ALA A 75 -22.58 1.31 -18.85
N PHE A 76 -21.95 0.37 -19.56
CA PHE A 76 -22.45 -0.12 -20.85
C PHE A 76 -23.73 -0.96 -20.72
N ALA A 77 -23.90 -1.68 -19.61
CA ALA A 77 -25.13 -2.44 -19.33
C ALA A 77 -26.30 -1.51 -18.96
N ALA A 78 -26.05 -0.45 -18.20
CA ALA A 78 -27.08 0.54 -17.82
C ALA A 78 -27.52 1.45 -18.98
N SER A 79 -26.78 1.45 -20.09
CA SER A 79 -27.07 2.27 -21.28
C SER A 79 -27.81 1.50 -22.38
N ARG A 80 -28.21 0.23 -22.14
CA ARG A 80 -29.03 -0.60 -23.03
C ARG A 80 -30.40 -0.80 -22.43
#